data_AF-A0A9Q0KXK3-F1
#
_entry.id   AF-A0A9Q0KXK3-F1
#
_cell.length_a   1.000
_cell.length_b   1.000
_cell.length_c   1.000
_cell.angle_alpha   90.00
_cell.angle_beta   90.00
_cell.angle_gamma   90.00
#
_symmetry.space_group_name_H-M   'P 1'
#
loop_
_entity.id
_entity.type
_entity.pdbx_description
1 polymer ?
#
loop_
_entity_poly.entity_id
_entity_poly.type
_entity_poly.pdbx_seq_one_letter_code
_entity_poly.pdbx_strand_id
1 'polypeptide(L)'
;MLRMGDRVAPPGYDKKKLLLYAIISGSRRLIDRLLRDMPMLFHTIEDFLWFKLSAVRDCPGVASSVVLNDGFVPYTLEDLQIYLNKFEPSHYTKNGKDPLVYPYVLLLSIQLSPAVLYLSKDTGAEGFNIDAVHISIVLADHGVLSESVGPGQKVGVMDAFAEVASIIRQYGSTYLRLGDLSTALEYYAQAAAAVGGGQLSWIGLGNTDQQRQRNLMLKQLLTELLLRDGGIYLLLGSRGFGEEGELRRFLTDRKAQQHFLLEAARQCQEAGLHDKSIEIEKRVGAYSLALETVNKCLSEAICALSRGRLDGGSRTAGLIHSGNEILEMYKYSSEISLQEREHVLEQQTVLRQLEVILFIHKLAREGNQLDALKEVTKLSFLPLDPRAPDVTADVFQNLSPHIQTCVPDLLKIALSCLDTVTDTDGSFRALRIKIANFVANNLAQNWPLRFV
;
A
#
# COMPACT_ATOMS: atom_id res chain seq x y z
N MET A 1 68.01 64.95 -3.15
CA MET A 1 68.33 64.10 -4.32
C MET A 1 67.78 62.70 -4.03
N LEU A 2 66.54 62.32 -4.40
CA LEU A 2 65.97 62.06 -5.73
C LEU A 2 66.84 61.19 -6.64
N ARG A 3 66.51 59.89 -6.71
CA ARG A 3 66.52 59.00 -7.90
C ARG A 3 65.45 57.94 -7.63
N MET A 4 64.18 58.17 -8.00
CA MET A 4 63.60 57.85 -9.30
C MET A 4 63.91 56.40 -9.73
N GLY A 5 63.05 55.50 -9.25
CA GLY A 5 62.80 54.18 -9.82
C GLY A 5 61.32 54.11 -10.16
N ASP A 6 60.91 54.89 -11.15
CA ASP A 6 59.59 54.79 -11.77
C ASP A 6 59.47 53.40 -12.42
N ARG A 7 58.79 52.50 -11.73
CA ARG A 7 57.93 51.52 -12.37
C ARG A 7 56.54 51.75 -11.82
N VAL A 8 55.76 52.52 -12.58
CA VAL A 8 54.31 52.59 -12.44
C VAL A 8 53.79 51.17 -12.65
N ALA A 9 53.64 50.42 -11.56
CA ALA A 9 52.74 49.29 -11.53
C ALA A 9 51.34 49.84 -11.86
N PRO A 10 50.48 49.10 -12.59
CA PRO A 10 49.07 49.48 -12.69
C PRO A 10 48.53 49.72 -11.27
N PRO A 11 47.52 50.57 -11.04
CA PRO A 11 46.96 50.78 -9.71
C PRO A 11 46.34 49.44 -9.26
N GLY A 12 47.17 48.58 -8.69
CA GLY A 12 46.83 47.27 -8.21
C GLY A 12 46.11 47.51 -6.91
N TYR A 13 44.82 47.78 -7.01
CA TYR A 13 43.95 47.84 -5.85
C TYR A 13 44.22 46.62 -4.96
N ASP A 14 44.40 46.86 -3.66
CA ASP A 14 44.55 45.77 -2.69
C ASP A 14 43.34 44.84 -2.81
N LYS A 15 43.61 43.58 -3.22
CA LYS A 15 42.58 42.57 -3.47
C LYS A 15 41.66 42.38 -2.26
N LYS A 16 42.23 42.43 -1.05
CA LYS A 16 41.47 42.29 0.20
C LYS A 16 40.55 43.49 0.40
N LYS A 17 41.02 44.69 0.08
CA LYS A 17 40.25 45.93 0.16
C LYS A 17 39.10 45.93 -0.86
N LEU A 18 39.34 45.47 -2.09
CA LEU A 18 38.28 45.32 -3.09
C LEU A 18 37.23 44.29 -2.69
N LEU A 19 37.66 43.14 -2.16
CA LEU A 19 36.75 42.11 -1.64
C LEU A 19 35.87 42.69 -0.53
N LEU A 20 36.46 43.42 0.42
CA LEU A 20 35.73 44.08 1.50
C LEU A 20 34.69 45.08 0.96
N TYR A 21 35.07 45.92 -0.02
CA TYR A 21 34.14 46.85 -0.65
C TYR A 21 33.01 46.13 -1.39
N ALA A 22 33.30 45.02 -2.07
CA ALA A 22 32.28 44.24 -2.78
C ALA A 22 31.26 43.64 -1.80
N ILE A 23 31.72 43.05 -0.70
CA ILE A 23 30.85 42.44 0.33
C ILE A 23 29.99 43.50 1.02
N ILE A 24 30.62 44.60 1.49
CA ILE A 24 29.90 45.65 2.23
C ILE A 24 28.89 46.36 1.33
N SER A 25 29.27 46.68 0.08
CA SER A 25 28.39 47.41 -0.83
C SER A 25 27.21 46.59 -1.32
N GLY A 26 27.31 45.25 -1.33
CA GLY A 26 26.30 44.37 -1.92
C GLY A 26 26.04 44.63 -3.41
N SER A 27 26.94 45.35 -4.09
CA SER A 27 26.72 45.76 -5.48
C SER A 27 27.01 44.60 -6.43
N ARG A 28 25.97 44.08 -7.08
CA ARG A 28 26.06 43.02 -8.10
C ARG A 28 27.13 43.31 -9.16
N ARG A 29 27.19 44.55 -9.65
CA ARG A 29 28.19 44.99 -10.65
C ARG A 29 29.63 44.88 -10.15
N LEU A 30 29.88 45.20 -8.88
CA LEU A 30 31.22 45.09 -8.29
C LEU A 30 31.59 43.63 -8.04
N ILE A 31 30.65 42.82 -7.57
CA ILE A 31 30.83 41.38 -7.36
C ILE A 31 31.16 40.68 -8.68
N ASP A 32 30.37 40.91 -9.74
CA ASP A 32 30.58 40.28 -11.04
C ASP A 32 31.88 40.74 -11.70
N ARG A 33 32.21 42.03 -11.57
CA ARG A 33 33.50 42.55 -12.02
C ARG A 33 34.65 41.89 -11.27
N LEU A 34 34.56 41.76 -9.94
CA LEU A 34 35.60 41.15 -9.12
C LEU A 34 35.88 39.69 -9.53
N LEU A 35 34.82 38.91 -9.75
CA LEU A 35 34.94 37.51 -10.15
C LEU A 35 35.47 37.33 -11.57
N ARG A 36 35.11 38.24 -12.49
CA ARG A 36 35.65 38.23 -13.86
C ARG A 36 37.11 38.65 -13.90
N ASP A 37 37.47 39.69 -13.15
CA ASP A 37 38.81 40.26 -13.17
C ASP A 37 39.80 39.40 -12.34
N MET A 38 39.30 38.63 -11.36
CA MET A 38 40.08 37.72 -10.51
C MET A 38 39.40 36.34 -10.36
N PRO A 39 39.43 35.49 -11.40
CA PRO A 39 38.76 34.18 -11.38
C PRO A 39 39.33 33.20 -10.35
N MET A 40 40.61 33.36 -9.97
CA MET A 40 41.30 32.54 -8.95
C MET A 40 41.32 33.21 -7.56
N LEU A 41 40.35 34.09 -7.27
CA LEU A 41 40.27 34.78 -5.99
C LEU A 41 40.00 33.81 -4.82
N PHE A 42 39.26 32.73 -5.10
CA PHE A 42 38.90 31.70 -4.13
C PHE A 42 39.51 30.37 -4.56
N HIS A 43 40.14 29.68 -3.62
CA HIS A 43 40.80 28.39 -3.86
C HIS A 43 39.93 27.20 -3.42
N THR A 44 38.90 27.46 -2.62
CA THR A 44 37.95 26.47 -2.12
C THR A 44 36.52 26.84 -2.54
N ILE A 45 35.64 25.85 -2.61
CA ILE A 45 34.23 26.09 -2.93
C ILE A 45 33.52 26.76 -1.75
N GLU A 46 33.98 26.49 -0.53
CA GLU A 46 33.51 27.08 0.72
C GLU A 46 33.73 28.60 0.73
N ASP A 47 34.95 29.06 0.40
CA ASP A 47 35.25 30.50 0.34
C ASP A 47 34.45 31.20 -0.76
N PHE A 48 34.27 30.53 -1.90
CA PHE A 48 33.47 31.04 -3.01
C PHE A 48 31.99 31.18 -2.61
N LEU A 49 31.41 30.14 -2.01
CA LEU A 49 30.02 30.15 -1.54
C LEU A 49 29.81 31.14 -0.42
N TRP A 50 30.73 31.22 0.56
CA TRP A 50 30.67 32.23 1.60
C TRP A 50 30.62 33.65 1.03
N PHE A 51 31.46 33.94 0.03
CA PHE A 51 31.46 35.24 -0.63
C PHE A 51 30.15 35.51 -1.37
N LYS A 52 29.65 34.53 -2.14
CA LYS A 52 28.40 34.65 -2.89
C LYS A 52 27.17 34.79 -2.00
N LEU A 53 27.09 34.01 -0.92
CA LEU A 53 26.00 34.09 0.07
C LEU A 53 26.04 35.41 0.84
N SER A 54 27.23 35.91 1.19
CA SER A 54 27.38 37.23 1.83
C SER A 54 26.87 38.38 0.96
N ALA A 55 26.86 38.18 -0.36
CA ALA A 55 26.34 39.11 -1.34
C ALA A 55 24.83 38.99 -1.58
N VAL A 56 24.18 37.92 -1.13
CA VAL A 56 22.73 37.75 -1.27
C VAL A 56 22.00 38.81 -0.43
N ARG A 57 20.97 39.40 -1.02
CA ARG A 57 20.11 40.40 -0.37
C ARG A 57 18.65 40.06 -0.67
N ASP A 58 17.90 39.73 0.38
CA ASP A 58 16.45 39.58 0.29
C ASP A 58 15.80 40.96 0.48
N CYS A 59 15.08 41.44 -0.52
CA CYS A 59 14.29 42.67 -0.41
C CYS A 59 12.82 42.30 -0.16
N PRO A 60 12.31 42.35 1.09
CA PRO A 60 10.91 42.11 1.34
C PRO A 60 10.11 43.35 0.89
N GLY A 61 9.36 43.20 -0.20
CA GLY A 61 8.12 43.94 -0.49
C GLY A 61 8.03 45.42 -0.11
N VAL A 62 8.93 46.29 -0.59
CA VAL A 62 8.64 47.74 -0.68
C VAL A 62 8.35 48.09 -2.14
N ALA A 63 7.07 48.04 -2.50
CA ALA A 63 6.59 48.85 -3.61
C ALA A 63 6.64 50.32 -3.17
N SER A 64 7.64 51.10 -3.61
CA SER A 64 7.50 52.54 -3.85
C SER A 64 8.78 53.19 -4.39
N SER A 65 8.64 53.69 -5.62
CA SER A 65 9.05 55.03 -6.05
C SER A 65 10.52 55.46 -5.95
N VAL A 66 11.50 54.56 -5.92
CA VAL A 66 12.86 54.93 -6.34
C VAL A 66 13.10 54.28 -7.68
N VAL A 67 13.27 55.11 -8.71
CA VAL A 67 13.82 54.69 -10.01
C VAL A 67 15.13 53.98 -9.70
N LEU A 68 15.10 52.64 -9.60
CA LEU A 68 16.30 51.85 -9.44
C LEU A 68 17.07 52.04 -10.73
N ASN A 69 18.09 52.90 -10.66
CA ASN A 69 19.15 52.91 -11.65
C ASN A 69 19.54 51.45 -11.92
N ASP A 70 19.71 51.11 -13.19
CA ASP A 70 19.97 49.78 -13.77
C ASP A 70 21.19 49.02 -13.17
N GLY A 71 21.82 49.57 -12.13
CA GLY A 71 22.94 49.01 -11.37
C GLY A 71 22.67 48.67 -9.90
N PHE A 72 21.43 48.79 -9.43
CA PHE A 72 21.03 48.49 -8.05
C PHE A 72 20.15 47.25 -7.91
N VAL A 73 20.04 46.41 -8.95
CA VAL A 73 19.35 45.12 -8.82
C VAL A 73 20.14 44.26 -7.80
N PRO A 74 19.53 43.90 -6.66
CA PRO A 74 20.21 43.09 -5.64
C PRO A 74 20.54 41.71 -6.23
N TYR A 75 21.63 41.12 -5.75
CA TYR A 75 21.94 39.73 -6.04
C TYR A 75 21.05 38.84 -5.16
N THR A 76 20.18 38.04 -5.77
CA THR A 76 19.22 37.19 -5.03
C THR A 76 19.78 35.78 -4.82
N LEU A 77 19.14 35.01 -3.94
CA LEU A 77 19.43 33.59 -3.81
C LEU A 77 19.17 32.84 -5.12
N GLU A 78 18.12 33.20 -5.84
CA GLU A 78 17.79 32.63 -7.16
C GLU A 78 18.93 32.88 -8.17
N ASP A 79 19.53 34.08 -8.20
CA ASP A 79 20.69 34.37 -9.05
C ASP A 79 21.89 33.47 -8.72
N LEU A 80 22.09 33.13 -7.45
CA LEU A 80 23.13 32.20 -7.02
C LEU A 80 22.82 30.77 -7.47
N GLN A 81 21.59 30.30 -7.26
CA GLN A 81 21.16 28.98 -7.67
C GLN A 81 21.28 28.80 -9.20
N ILE A 82 20.83 29.79 -10.00
CA ILE A 82 21.00 29.81 -11.45
C ILE A 82 22.47 29.70 -11.83
N TYR A 83 23.35 30.45 -11.16
CA TYR A 83 24.78 30.42 -11.45
C TYR A 83 25.38 29.05 -11.18
N LEU A 84 25.08 28.45 -10.02
CA LEU A 84 25.61 27.14 -9.62
C LEU A 84 25.11 26.02 -10.55
N ASN A 85 23.86 26.10 -11.01
CA ASN A 85 23.24 25.10 -11.88
C ASN A 85 23.69 25.17 -13.35
N LYS A 86 24.53 26.15 -13.72
CA LYS A 86 25.21 26.15 -15.03
C LYS A 86 26.24 25.04 -15.16
N PHE A 87 26.72 24.52 -14.03
CA PHE A 87 27.75 23.50 -13.98
C PHE A 87 27.12 22.16 -13.64
N GLU A 88 27.48 21.13 -14.41
CA GLU A 88 27.08 19.75 -14.16
C GLU A 88 27.64 19.22 -12.82
N PRO A 89 27.01 18.21 -12.19
CA PRO A 89 27.50 17.62 -10.94
C PRO A 89 28.96 17.14 -11.01
N SER A 90 29.42 16.70 -12.18
CA SER A 90 30.80 16.25 -12.43
C SER A 90 31.85 17.35 -12.21
N HIS A 91 31.49 18.62 -12.44
CA HIS A 91 32.35 19.78 -12.18
C HIS A 91 32.72 19.87 -10.70
N TYR A 92 31.75 19.67 -9.81
CA TYR A 92 31.93 19.77 -8.36
C TYR A 92 32.57 18.50 -7.77
N THR A 93 32.16 17.34 -8.25
CA THR A 93 32.62 16.04 -7.71
C THR A 93 33.97 15.59 -8.25
N LYS A 94 34.61 16.38 -9.13
CA LYS A 94 35.84 16.01 -9.84
C LYS A 94 35.71 14.64 -10.52
N ASN A 95 34.59 14.44 -11.24
CA ASN A 95 34.19 13.16 -11.85
C ASN A 95 34.02 12.02 -10.83
N GLY A 96 33.33 12.28 -9.71
CA GLY A 96 33.00 11.28 -8.70
C GLY A 96 34.10 10.99 -7.67
N LYS A 97 35.24 11.70 -7.70
CA LYS A 97 36.27 11.57 -6.65
C LYS A 97 35.82 12.14 -5.30
N ASP A 98 35.07 13.25 -5.35
CA ASP A 98 34.56 13.95 -4.17
C ASP A 98 33.01 14.06 -4.25
N PRO A 99 32.26 12.94 -4.13
CA PRO A 99 30.82 12.90 -4.45
C PRO A 99 29.94 13.78 -3.56
N LEU A 100 30.40 14.11 -2.34
CA LEU A 100 29.65 14.90 -1.36
C LEU A 100 29.71 16.42 -1.60
N VAL A 101 30.66 16.90 -2.42
CA VAL A 101 30.81 18.35 -2.66
C VAL A 101 29.59 18.91 -3.37
N TYR A 102 28.99 18.16 -4.29
CA TYR A 102 27.81 18.64 -5.02
C TYR A 102 26.55 18.75 -4.13
N PRO A 103 26.14 17.73 -3.36
CA PRO A 103 25.10 17.85 -2.33
C PRO A 103 25.36 18.98 -1.33
N TYR A 104 26.61 19.16 -0.90
CA TYR A 104 27.00 20.24 0.01
C TYR A 104 26.72 21.63 -0.59
N VAL A 105 27.09 21.84 -1.86
CA VAL A 105 26.80 23.08 -2.60
C VAL A 105 25.29 23.31 -2.72
N LEU A 106 24.52 22.26 -3.01
CA LEU A 106 23.06 22.35 -3.12
C LEU A 106 22.41 22.70 -1.78
N LEU A 107 22.79 22.04 -0.68
CA LEU A 107 22.27 22.32 0.65
C LEU A 107 22.57 23.75 1.11
N LEU A 108 23.80 24.23 0.92
CA LEU A 108 24.18 25.60 1.28
C LEU A 108 23.48 26.67 0.43
N SER A 109 23.03 26.32 -0.77
CA SER A 109 22.23 27.19 -1.64
C SER A 109 20.73 26.96 -1.49
N ILE A 110 20.28 26.20 -0.48
CA ILE A 110 18.87 25.91 -0.15
C ILE A 110 18.16 25.15 -1.30
N GLN A 111 18.91 24.46 -2.15
CA GLN A 111 18.38 23.58 -3.20
C GLN A 111 18.13 22.18 -2.64
N LEU A 112 17.19 22.09 -1.70
CA LEU A 112 16.99 20.93 -0.84
C LEU A 112 16.58 19.65 -1.58
N SER A 113 15.53 19.70 -2.42
CA SER A 113 15.05 18.52 -3.15
C SER A 113 16.09 17.98 -4.14
N PRO A 114 16.76 18.82 -4.96
CA PRO A 114 17.86 18.35 -5.80
C PRO A 114 19.01 17.70 -5.02
N ALA A 115 19.33 18.19 -3.81
CA ALA A 115 20.41 17.63 -3.00
C ALA A 115 20.09 16.20 -2.54
N VAL A 116 18.88 16.01 -2.02
CA VAL A 116 18.40 14.70 -1.56
C VAL A 116 18.25 13.74 -2.74
N LEU A 117 17.69 14.18 -3.86
CA LEU A 117 17.55 13.36 -5.06
C LEU A 117 18.91 12.93 -5.62
N TYR A 118 19.93 13.78 -5.53
CA TYR A 118 21.27 13.40 -5.95
C TYR A 118 21.83 12.29 -5.04
N LEU A 119 21.73 12.46 -3.73
CA LEU A 119 22.22 11.48 -2.74
C LEU A 119 21.49 10.13 -2.84
N SER A 120 20.22 10.12 -3.26
CA SER A 120 19.41 8.90 -3.33
C SER A 120 19.68 8.01 -4.55
N LYS A 121 20.41 8.50 -5.56
CA LYS A 121 20.66 7.77 -6.82
C LYS A 121 21.57 6.55 -6.66
N ASP A 122 22.57 6.65 -5.79
CA ASP A 122 23.51 5.54 -5.55
C ASP A 122 23.05 4.70 -4.35
N THR A 123 22.59 3.47 -4.66
CA THR A 123 22.02 2.51 -3.69
C THR A 123 22.98 1.36 -3.33
N GLY A 124 24.24 1.45 -3.78
CA GLY A 124 25.30 0.46 -3.47
C GLY A 124 25.90 0.63 -2.08
N ALA A 125 26.84 -0.26 -1.70
CA ALA A 125 27.48 -0.26 -0.37
C ALA A 125 28.30 1.01 -0.05
N GLU A 126 28.67 1.78 -1.07
CA GLU A 126 29.36 3.08 -0.96
C GLU A 126 28.43 4.27 -1.25
N GLY A 127 27.13 4.00 -1.42
CA GLY A 127 26.12 5.01 -1.72
C GLY A 127 25.68 5.78 -0.47
N PHE A 128 25.06 6.94 -0.70
CA PHE A 128 24.55 7.83 0.35
C PHE A 128 23.03 7.75 0.49
N ASN A 129 22.42 6.65 0.06
CA ASN A 129 20.97 6.45 0.10
C ASN A 129 20.42 6.45 1.52
N ILE A 130 21.17 5.94 2.50
CA ILE A 130 20.79 6.00 3.93
C ILE A 130 20.75 7.45 4.39
N ASP A 131 21.79 8.23 4.10
CA ASP A 131 21.84 9.65 4.45
C ASP A 131 20.73 10.42 3.76
N ALA A 132 20.47 10.16 2.47
CA ALA A 132 19.39 10.76 1.71
C ALA A 132 18.03 10.56 2.39
N VAL A 133 17.73 9.34 2.85
CA VAL A 133 16.48 9.00 3.56
C VAL A 133 16.34 9.78 4.87
N HIS A 134 17.40 9.86 5.68
CA HIS A 134 17.31 10.53 6.97
C HIS A 134 17.28 12.05 6.83
N ILE A 135 18.03 12.62 5.88
CA ILE A 135 17.93 14.04 5.52
C ILE A 135 16.51 14.35 5.02
N SER A 136 15.95 13.49 4.17
CA SER A 136 14.55 13.55 3.71
C SER A 136 13.56 13.69 4.86
N ILE A 137 13.66 12.85 5.89
CA ILE A 137 12.78 12.89 7.07
C ILE A 137 12.93 14.24 7.79
N VAL A 138 14.17 14.66 8.06
CA VAL A 138 14.45 15.92 8.77
C VAL A 138 13.91 17.14 8.00
N LEU A 139 14.11 17.19 6.69
CA LEU A 139 13.61 18.30 5.87
C LEU A 139 12.08 18.34 5.81
N ALA A 140 11.44 17.16 5.74
CA ALA A 140 9.99 17.08 5.81
C ALA A 140 9.46 17.53 7.17
N ASP A 141 10.11 17.13 8.27
CA ASP A 141 9.73 17.49 9.63
C ASP A 141 9.83 18.98 9.92
N HIS A 142 10.84 19.64 9.34
CA HIS A 142 10.97 21.09 9.43
C HIS A 142 10.07 21.86 8.45
N GLY A 143 9.36 21.17 7.55
CA GLY A 143 8.46 21.80 6.58
C GLY A 143 9.17 22.69 5.55
N VAL A 144 10.47 22.50 5.32
CA VAL A 144 11.32 23.35 4.46
C VAL A 144 11.32 22.94 2.99
N LEU A 145 10.60 21.88 2.63
CA LEU A 145 10.51 21.37 1.26
C LEU A 145 9.62 22.23 0.33
N SER A 146 9.05 23.33 0.84
CA SER A 146 8.06 24.17 0.15
C SER A 146 8.62 25.31 -0.71
N GLU A 147 9.93 25.55 -0.72
CA GLU A 147 10.52 26.72 -1.38
C GLU A 147 11.45 26.34 -2.55
N SER A 148 10.87 25.92 -3.67
CA SER A 148 11.57 26.01 -4.96
C SER A 148 11.31 27.39 -5.58
N VAL A 149 12.23 28.32 -5.36
CA VAL A 149 12.37 29.55 -6.18
C VAL A 149 13.48 29.33 -7.22
N GLY A 150 13.49 28.15 -7.85
CA GLY A 150 14.39 27.83 -8.95
C GLY A 150 13.70 28.06 -10.30
N PRO A 151 14.37 28.65 -11.31
CA PRO A 151 13.77 28.84 -12.62
C PRO A 151 13.80 27.52 -13.39
N GLY A 152 12.61 27.02 -13.75
CA GLY A 152 12.45 25.97 -14.76
C GLY A 152 11.68 24.72 -14.31
N GLN A 153 11.55 24.46 -13.01
CA GLN A 153 10.64 23.44 -12.50
C GLN A 153 9.89 24.00 -11.29
N LYS A 154 8.66 24.46 -11.53
CA LYS A 154 7.68 24.68 -10.47
C LYS A 154 7.19 23.31 -9.98
N VAL A 155 8.08 22.55 -9.34
CA VAL A 155 7.72 21.41 -8.50
C VAL A 155 6.80 22.01 -7.44
N GLY A 156 5.51 21.68 -7.50
CA GLY A 156 4.58 22.16 -6.50
C GLY A 156 5.02 21.68 -5.12
N VAL A 157 4.68 22.41 -4.06
CA VAL A 157 5.00 22.02 -2.67
C VAL A 157 4.66 20.54 -2.41
N MET A 158 3.53 20.08 -2.94
CA MET A 158 3.07 18.69 -2.83
C MET A 158 3.94 17.67 -3.56
N ASP A 159 4.59 18.08 -4.65
CA ASP A 159 5.45 17.22 -5.48
C ASP A 159 6.78 16.96 -4.77
N ALA A 160 7.35 17.94 -4.07
CA ALA A 160 8.56 17.78 -3.26
C ALA A 160 8.35 16.84 -2.05
N PHE A 161 7.23 16.98 -1.33
CA PHE A 161 6.91 16.06 -0.23
C PHE A 161 6.63 14.63 -0.72
N ALA A 162 5.98 14.48 -1.87
CA ALA A 162 5.74 13.17 -2.49
C ALA A 162 7.05 12.49 -2.94
N GLU A 163 7.99 13.25 -3.50
CA GLU A 163 9.30 12.76 -3.91
C GLU A 163 10.11 12.24 -2.70
N VAL A 164 10.21 13.06 -1.65
CA VAL A 164 10.89 12.69 -0.40
C VAL A 164 10.23 11.46 0.24
N ALA A 165 8.91 11.41 0.29
CA ALA A 165 8.20 10.24 0.80
C ALA A 165 8.43 8.98 -0.04
N SER A 166 8.59 9.12 -1.35
CA SER A 166 8.93 8.01 -2.24
C SER A 166 10.32 7.43 -1.90
N ILE A 167 11.31 8.29 -1.62
CA ILE A 167 12.65 7.87 -1.20
C ILE A 167 12.58 7.09 0.13
N ILE A 168 11.87 7.62 1.12
CA ILE A 168 11.70 6.97 2.43
C ILE A 168 10.97 5.63 2.28
N ARG A 169 9.87 5.59 1.49
CA ARG A 169 9.12 4.36 1.21
C ARG A 169 10.00 3.31 0.52
N GLN A 170 10.76 3.71 -0.48
CA GLN A 170 11.62 2.80 -1.22
C GLN A 170 12.67 2.16 -0.31
N TYR A 171 13.21 2.92 0.63
CA TYR A 171 14.10 2.38 1.67
C TYR A 171 13.38 1.45 2.64
N GLY A 172 12.19 1.82 3.14
CA GLY A 172 11.38 0.91 3.97
C GLY A 172 11.05 -0.42 3.27
N SER A 173 10.83 -0.38 1.95
CA SER A 173 10.55 -1.58 1.15
C SER A 173 11.71 -2.57 1.12
N THR A 174 12.96 -2.13 1.36
CA THR A 174 14.10 -3.05 1.44
C THR A 174 13.99 -3.93 2.67
N TYR A 175 13.60 -3.37 3.82
CA TYR A 175 13.35 -4.11 5.06
C TYR A 175 12.14 -5.03 4.93
N LEU A 176 11.10 -4.57 4.23
CA LEU A 176 9.93 -5.41 3.91
C LEU A 176 10.34 -6.68 3.15
N ARG A 177 11.24 -6.55 2.16
CA ARG A 177 11.76 -7.70 1.39
C ARG A 177 12.69 -8.60 2.22
N LEU A 178 13.38 -8.05 3.21
CA LEU A 178 14.23 -8.80 4.13
C LEU A 178 13.44 -9.50 5.25
N GLY A 179 12.13 -9.23 5.37
CA GLY A 179 11.26 -9.79 6.39
C GLY A 179 11.29 -9.04 7.72
N ASP A 180 12.03 -7.93 7.82
CA ASP A 180 12.01 -7.05 8.99
C ASP A 180 10.82 -6.08 8.90
N LEU A 181 9.65 -6.60 9.27
CA LEU A 181 8.40 -5.85 9.20
C LEU A 181 8.34 -4.69 10.20
N SER A 182 9.03 -4.79 11.33
CA SER A 182 9.04 -3.75 12.36
C SER A 182 9.78 -2.52 11.87
N THR A 183 10.97 -2.69 11.30
CA THR A 183 11.73 -1.58 10.71
C THR A 183 11.03 -1.01 9.48
N ALA A 184 10.44 -1.88 8.64
CA ALA A 184 9.65 -1.44 7.49
C ALA A 184 8.47 -0.56 7.91
N LEU A 185 7.76 -0.91 8.99
CA LEU A 185 6.65 -0.14 9.53
C LEU A 185 7.07 1.27 9.94
N GLU A 186 8.20 1.43 10.63
CA GLU A 186 8.69 2.75 11.05
C GLU A 186 8.98 3.65 9.83
N TYR A 187 9.69 3.13 8.82
CA TYR A 187 9.95 3.90 7.59
C TYR A 187 8.67 4.18 6.79
N TYR A 188 7.72 3.25 6.75
CA TYR A 188 6.44 3.46 6.09
C TYR A 188 5.61 4.55 6.78
N ALA A 189 5.64 4.58 8.11
CA ALA A 189 4.98 5.62 8.88
C ALA A 189 5.64 6.99 8.64
N GLN A 190 6.97 7.05 8.60
CA GLN A 190 7.71 8.28 8.25
C GLN A 190 7.44 8.74 6.82
N ALA A 191 7.35 7.82 5.85
CA ALA A 191 7.03 8.17 4.47
C ALA A 191 5.62 8.78 4.36
N ALA A 192 4.63 8.18 5.04
CA ALA A 192 3.29 8.76 5.09
C ALA A 192 3.28 10.13 5.77
N ALA A 193 4.00 10.28 6.89
CA ALA A 193 4.13 11.55 7.59
C ALA A 193 4.78 12.63 6.73
N ALA A 194 5.82 12.29 5.96
CA ALA A 194 6.48 13.21 5.04
C ALA A 194 5.49 13.78 3.99
N VAL A 195 4.66 12.96 3.34
CA VAL A 195 3.59 13.47 2.45
C VAL A 195 2.60 14.36 3.20
N GLY A 196 2.34 14.05 4.47
CA GLY A 196 1.49 14.84 5.36
C GLY A 196 2.07 16.16 5.86
N GLY A 197 3.31 16.52 5.48
CA GLY A 197 4.02 17.70 6.00
C GLY A 197 4.88 17.43 7.23
N GLY A 198 5.39 16.20 7.40
CA GLY A 198 6.35 15.80 8.44
C GLY A 198 5.78 15.88 9.86
N GLN A 199 6.52 16.52 10.78
CA GLN A 199 6.19 16.72 12.20
C GLN A 199 4.77 17.24 12.43
N LEU A 200 4.31 18.21 11.62
CA LEU A 200 2.96 18.76 11.72
C LEU A 200 1.88 17.69 11.51
N SER A 201 2.17 16.72 10.64
CA SER A 201 1.27 15.61 10.36
C SER A 201 1.11 14.71 11.59
N TRP A 202 2.17 14.48 12.37
CA TRP A 202 2.10 13.66 13.59
C TRP A 202 1.21 14.28 14.66
N ILE A 203 1.24 15.61 14.78
CA ILE A 203 0.47 16.37 15.78
C ILE A 203 -0.96 16.67 15.28
N GLY A 204 -1.26 16.37 14.01
CA GLY A 204 -2.57 16.63 13.40
C GLY A 204 -2.82 18.09 13.06
N LEU A 205 -1.76 18.89 12.93
CA LEU A 205 -1.79 20.32 12.60
C LEU A 205 -1.55 20.60 11.10
N GLY A 206 -1.43 19.55 10.28
CA GLY A 206 -1.28 19.68 8.83
C GLY A 206 -2.56 20.18 8.14
N ASN A 207 -2.42 20.65 6.89
CA ASN A 207 -3.56 21.01 6.04
C ASN A 207 -4.48 19.79 5.82
N THR A 208 -5.79 20.01 5.62
CA THR A 208 -6.77 18.94 5.38
C THR A 208 -6.39 18.06 4.20
N ASP A 209 -5.85 18.64 3.13
CA ASP A 209 -5.40 17.89 1.96
C ASP A 209 -4.16 17.03 2.25
N GLN A 210 -3.18 17.59 2.97
CA GLN A 210 -1.99 16.85 3.41
C GLN A 210 -2.37 15.70 4.35
N GLN A 211 -3.29 15.95 5.27
CA GLN A 211 -3.80 14.92 6.18
C GLN A 211 -4.53 13.80 5.44
N ARG A 212 -5.31 14.15 4.41
CA ARG A 212 -5.96 13.16 3.53
C ARG A 212 -4.93 12.31 2.79
N GLN A 213 -3.90 12.93 2.20
CA GLN A 213 -2.84 12.21 1.48
C GLN A 213 -2.01 11.31 2.41
N ARG A 214 -1.64 11.82 3.58
CA ARG A 214 -0.99 11.04 4.65
C ARG A 214 -1.81 9.79 4.97
N ASN A 215 -3.11 9.95 5.24
CA ASN A 215 -3.99 8.84 5.58
C ASN A 215 -4.15 7.83 4.42
N LEU A 216 -4.19 8.31 3.18
CA LEU A 216 -4.27 7.44 2.01
C LEU A 216 -3.00 6.60 1.84
N MET A 217 -1.83 7.24 1.90
CA MET A 217 -0.53 6.55 1.81
C MET A 217 -0.33 5.59 2.98
N LEU A 218 -0.63 6.02 4.21
CA LEU A 218 -0.52 5.18 5.39
C LEU A 218 -1.39 3.92 5.27
N LYS A 219 -2.65 4.05 4.85
CA LYS A 219 -3.53 2.89 4.61
C LYS A 219 -2.94 1.95 3.56
N GLN A 220 -2.46 2.46 2.44
CA GLN A 220 -1.83 1.63 1.40
C GLN A 220 -0.61 0.86 1.94
N LEU A 221 0.26 1.52 2.68
CA LEU A 221 1.48 0.92 3.24
C LEU A 221 1.19 -0.09 4.35
N LEU A 222 0.21 0.20 5.21
CA LEU A 222 -0.26 -0.75 6.22
C LEU A 222 -0.91 -1.97 5.57
N THR A 223 -1.68 -1.80 4.49
CA THR A 223 -2.19 -2.94 3.72
C THR A 223 -1.05 -3.77 3.13
N GLU A 224 -0.02 -3.14 2.57
CA GLU A 224 1.15 -3.86 2.06
C GLU A 224 1.82 -4.71 3.16
N LEU A 225 1.94 -4.17 4.38
CA LEU A 225 2.44 -4.90 5.55
C LEU A 225 1.52 -6.05 5.95
N LEU A 226 0.19 -5.84 6.02
CA LEU A 226 -0.79 -6.88 6.34
C LEU A 226 -0.69 -8.07 5.38
N LEU A 227 -0.39 -7.81 4.11
CA LEU A 227 -0.24 -8.82 3.07
C LEU A 227 1.06 -9.62 3.16
N ARG A 228 2.03 -9.24 4.00
CA ARG A 228 3.24 -10.03 4.26
C ARG A 228 3.01 -11.07 5.35
N ASP A 229 3.86 -12.09 5.36
CA ASP A 229 3.80 -13.15 6.37
C ASP A 229 4.27 -12.59 7.71
N GLY A 230 3.48 -12.78 8.76
CA GLY A 230 3.69 -12.11 10.06
C GLY A 230 3.08 -10.70 10.17
N GLY A 231 2.61 -10.11 9.05
CA GLY A 231 2.02 -8.76 9.04
C GLY A 231 0.77 -8.61 9.89
N ILE A 232 -0.12 -9.61 9.83
CA ILE A 232 -1.32 -9.68 10.69
C ILE A 232 -0.93 -9.68 12.16
N TYR A 233 0.09 -10.45 12.55
CA TYR A 233 0.53 -10.51 13.95
C TYR A 233 1.21 -9.21 14.42
N LEU A 234 2.01 -8.57 13.56
CA LEU A 234 2.61 -7.27 13.88
C LEU A 234 1.54 -6.20 14.10
N LEU A 235 0.60 -6.08 13.16
CA LEU A 235 -0.37 -4.98 13.18
C LEU A 235 -1.55 -5.22 14.10
N LEU A 236 -2.01 -6.47 14.25
CA LEU A 236 -3.17 -6.83 15.08
C LEU A 236 -2.82 -7.52 16.40
N GLY A 237 -1.56 -7.89 16.62
CA GLY A 237 -1.11 -8.56 17.84
C GLY A 237 -1.37 -10.07 17.84
N SER A 238 -1.03 -10.70 18.97
CA SER A 238 -1.16 -12.15 19.16
C SER A 238 -2.58 -12.58 19.53
N ARG A 239 -3.31 -11.71 20.24
CA ARG A 239 -4.69 -11.90 20.68
C ARG A 239 -5.64 -10.93 19.97
N GLY A 240 -6.86 -11.39 19.69
CA GLY A 240 -7.82 -10.73 18.78
C GLY A 240 -8.22 -9.30 19.16
N PHE A 241 -8.86 -8.62 18.19
CA PHE A 241 -9.31 -7.20 18.18
C PHE A 241 -8.26 -6.12 17.96
N GLY A 242 -7.05 -6.47 17.51
CA GLY A 242 -6.01 -5.46 17.27
C GLY A 242 -5.52 -4.80 18.55
N GLU A 243 -5.76 -5.45 19.71
CA GLU A 243 -5.64 -4.82 21.02
C GLU A 243 -4.20 -4.54 21.45
N GLU A 244 -3.33 -5.45 21.03
CA GLU A 244 -1.91 -5.49 21.37
C GLU A 244 -1.02 -5.07 20.19
N GLY A 245 -1.60 -4.85 19.00
CA GLY A 245 -0.85 -4.63 17.76
C GLY A 245 -0.51 -3.17 17.45
N GLU A 246 0.47 -2.99 16.56
CA GLU A 246 1.00 -1.67 16.19
C GLU A 246 0.00 -0.77 15.45
N LEU A 247 -1.11 -1.32 14.92
CA LEU A 247 -2.13 -0.56 14.18
C LEU A 247 -2.73 0.60 15.00
N ARG A 248 -2.82 0.41 16.32
CA ARG A 248 -3.40 1.40 17.26
C ARG A 248 -2.62 2.70 17.34
N ARG A 249 -1.31 2.67 17.05
CA ARG A 249 -0.47 3.86 17.00
C ARG A 249 -0.93 4.83 15.92
N PHE A 250 -1.55 4.31 14.87
CA PHE A 250 -1.90 5.07 13.66
C PHE A 250 -3.38 5.38 13.55
N LEU A 251 -4.22 4.41 13.93
CA LEU A 251 -5.68 4.54 13.94
C LEU A 251 -6.15 4.39 15.37
N THR A 252 -6.56 5.46 16.04
CA THR A 252 -7.01 5.40 17.44
C THR A 252 -8.50 5.03 17.55
N ASP A 253 -9.31 5.36 16.54
CA ASP A 253 -10.73 5.03 16.51
C ASP A 253 -10.96 3.57 16.09
N ARG A 254 -11.66 2.81 16.96
CA ARG A 254 -12.03 1.40 16.72
C ARG A 254 -12.89 1.24 15.45
N LYS A 255 -13.77 2.19 15.14
CA LYS A 255 -14.60 2.12 13.92
C LYS A 255 -13.74 2.32 12.66
N ALA A 256 -12.84 3.30 12.68
CA ALA A 256 -11.88 3.51 11.59
C ALA A 256 -10.93 2.31 11.39
N GLN A 257 -10.46 1.69 12.48
CA GLN A 257 -9.68 0.45 12.43
C GLN A 257 -10.47 -0.68 11.76
N GLN A 258 -11.70 -0.92 12.21
CA GLN A 258 -12.58 -1.95 11.65
C GLN A 258 -12.82 -1.72 10.15
N HIS A 259 -13.16 -0.50 9.75
CA HIS A 259 -13.37 -0.18 8.34
C HIS A 259 -12.10 -0.41 7.50
N PHE A 260 -10.93 0.00 8.00
CA PHE A 260 -9.66 -0.24 7.32
C PHE A 260 -9.38 -1.73 7.12
N LEU A 261 -9.60 -2.54 8.14
CA LEU A 261 -9.34 -3.97 8.09
C LEU A 261 -10.31 -4.72 7.18
N LEU A 262 -11.59 -4.35 7.18
CA LEU A 262 -12.57 -4.92 6.24
C LEU A 262 -12.23 -4.57 4.79
N GLU A 263 -11.74 -3.36 4.53
CA GLU A 263 -11.28 -2.96 3.20
C GLU A 263 -10.01 -3.73 2.78
N ALA A 264 -9.07 -3.96 3.72
CA ALA A 264 -7.90 -4.79 3.46
C ALA A 264 -8.28 -6.26 3.19
N ALA A 265 -9.25 -6.81 3.93
CA ALA A 265 -9.79 -8.15 3.70
C ALA A 265 -10.40 -8.25 2.29
N ARG A 266 -11.24 -7.29 1.89
CA ARG A 266 -11.82 -7.20 0.55
C ARG A 266 -10.74 -7.23 -0.55
N GLN A 267 -9.66 -6.47 -0.38
CA GLN A 267 -8.53 -6.49 -1.32
C GLN A 267 -7.80 -7.85 -1.35
N CYS A 268 -7.70 -8.54 -0.20
CA CYS A 268 -7.20 -9.92 -0.16
C CYS A 268 -8.09 -10.86 -0.98
N GLN A 269 -9.42 -10.73 -0.88
CA GLN A 269 -10.35 -11.54 -1.65
C GLN A 269 -10.22 -11.29 -3.16
N GLU A 270 -10.08 -10.03 -3.59
CA GLU A 270 -9.86 -9.65 -4.99
C GLU A 270 -8.53 -10.20 -5.53
N ALA A 271 -7.49 -10.26 -4.68
CA ALA A 271 -6.19 -10.84 -5.01
C ALA A 271 -6.15 -12.39 -4.92
N GLY A 272 -7.24 -13.04 -4.50
CA GLY A 272 -7.31 -14.50 -4.31
C GLY A 272 -6.62 -15.01 -3.03
N LEU A 273 -6.25 -14.12 -2.10
CA LEU A 273 -5.60 -14.42 -0.82
C LEU A 273 -6.66 -14.67 0.28
N HIS A 274 -7.51 -15.67 0.08
CA HIS A 274 -8.67 -15.93 0.95
C HIS A 274 -8.29 -16.24 2.41
N ASP A 275 -7.21 -17.00 2.64
CA ASP A 275 -6.78 -17.35 3.99
C ASP A 275 -6.43 -16.11 4.83
N LYS A 276 -5.80 -15.09 4.21
CA LYS A 276 -5.52 -13.80 4.86
C LYS A 276 -6.78 -13.00 5.12
N SER A 277 -7.73 -13.00 4.16
CA SER A 277 -9.03 -12.34 4.34
C SER A 277 -9.80 -12.92 5.54
N ILE A 278 -9.90 -14.24 5.60
CA ILE A 278 -10.59 -14.96 6.68
C ILE A 278 -9.94 -14.63 8.02
N GLU A 279 -8.61 -14.64 8.11
CA GLU A 279 -7.92 -14.30 9.35
C GLU A 279 -8.15 -12.83 9.75
N ILE A 280 -8.12 -11.87 8.82
CA ILE A 280 -8.43 -10.46 9.13
C ILE A 280 -9.89 -10.32 9.62
N GLU A 281 -10.85 -10.92 8.93
CA GLU A 281 -12.28 -10.88 9.28
C GLU A 281 -12.53 -11.50 10.68
N LYS A 282 -11.88 -12.62 10.99
CA LYS A 282 -11.87 -13.25 12.33
C LYS A 282 -11.37 -12.29 13.40
N ARG A 283 -10.25 -11.60 13.15
CA ARG A 283 -9.65 -10.67 14.13
C ARG A 283 -10.49 -9.43 14.38
N VAL A 284 -11.23 -8.99 13.37
CA VAL A 284 -12.19 -7.88 13.47
C VAL A 284 -13.46 -8.29 14.22
N GLY A 285 -13.79 -9.59 14.23
CA GLY A 285 -15.06 -10.12 14.76
C GLY A 285 -16.20 -10.09 13.75
N ALA A 286 -15.89 -9.97 12.45
CA ALA A 286 -16.85 -10.08 11.35
C ALA A 286 -16.99 -11.55 10.94
N TYR A 287 -17.57 -12.35 11.84
CA TYR A 287 -17.65 -13.80 11.71
C TYR A 287 -18.57 -14.23 10.58
N SER A 288 -19.63 -13.48 10.30
CA SER A 288 -20.52 -13.71 9.16
C SER A 288 -19.77 -13.64 7.83
N LEU A 289 -19.00 -12.58 7.61
CA LEU A 289 -18.16 -12.39 6.42
C LEU A 289 -17.06 -13.45 6.32
N ALA A 290 -16.42 -13.81 7.43
CA ALA A 290 -15.44 -14.89 7.47
C ALA A 290 -16.03 -16.22 7.02
N LEU A 291 -17.23 -16.57 7.51
CA LEU A 291 -17.93 -17.78 7.11
C LEU A 291 -18.39 -17.72 5.65
N GLU A 292 -18.83 -16.55 5.17
CA GLU A 292 -19.19 -16.36 3.77
C GLU A 292 -18.00 -16.63 2.85
N THR A 293 -16.82 -16.08 3.18
CA THR A 293 -15.58 -16.32 2.44
C THR A 293 -15.20 -17.81 2.45
N VAL A 294 -15.33 -18.48 3.60
CA VAL A 294 -15.12 -19.94 3.72
C VAL A 294 -16.11 -20.72 2.86
N ASN A 295 -17.40 -20.38 2.91
CA ASN A 295 -18.46 -21.05 2.15
C ASN A 295 -18.24 -20.91 0.65
N LYS A 296 -17.83 -19.73 0.18
CA LYS A 296 -17.43 -19.48 -1.20
C LYS A 296 -16.26 -20.37 -1.62
N CYS A 297 -15.17 -20.35 -0.85
CA CYS A 297 -13.99 -21.15 -1.15
C CYS A 297 -14.29 -22.66 -1.11
N LEU A 298 -15.16 -23.10 -0.20
CA LEU A 298 -15.55 -24.49 -0.04
C LEU A 298 -16.38 -24.96 -1.23
N SER A 299 -17.36 -24.16 -1.66
CA SER A 299 -18.15 -24.42 -2.86
C SER A 299 -17.27 -24.56 -4.11
N GLU A 300 -16.35 -23.62 -4.33
CA GLU A 300 -15.39 -23.69 -5.44
C GLU A 300 -14.50 -24.93 -5.36
N ALA A 301 -14.05 -25.31 -4.16
CA ALA A 301 -13.24 -26.50 -3.95
C ALA A 301 -14.02 -27.81 -4.18
N ILE A 302 -15.30 -27.87 -3.80
CA ILE A 302 -16.20 -29.00 -4.09
C ILE A 302 -16.41 -29.13 -5.61
N CYS A 303 -16.68 -28.02 -6.30
CA CYS A 303 -16.82 -27.99 -7.76
C CYS A 303 -15.51 -28.35 -8.49
N ALA A 304 -14.34 -28.11 -7.89
CA ALA A 304 -13.07 -28.54 -8.43
C ALA A 304 -12.83 -30.04 -8.21
N LEU A 305 -13.26 -30.56 -7.06
CA LEU A 305 -13.17 -31.98 -6.69
C LEU A 305 -14.02 -32.86 -7.61
N SER A 306 -15.24 -32.42 -7.93
CA SER A 306 -16.15 -33.10 -8.86
C SER A 306 -15.55 -33.31 -10.25
N ARG A 307 -14.65 -32.39 -10.66
CA ARG A 307 -13.93 -32.42 -11.95
C ARG A 307 -12.64 -33.22 -11.91
N GLY A 308 -12.33 -33.89 -10.80
CA GLY A 308 -11.17 -34.76 -10.67
C GLY A 308 -9.84 -34.05 -10.37
N ARG A 309 -9.85 -32.78 -9.91
CA ARG A 309 -8.62 -32.14 -9.44
C ARG A 309 -8.18 -32.75 -8.10
N LEU A 310 -6.93 -33.18 -8.02
CA LEU A 310 -6.36 -33.91 -6.87
C LEU A 310 -6.24 -33.04 -5.59
N ASP A 311 -6.02 -31.73 -5.73
CA ASP A 311 -5.77 -30.81 -4.60
C ASP A 311 -7.03 -30.44 -3.79
N GLY A 312 -8.22 -30.88 -4.21
CA GLY A 312 -9.48 -30.51 -3.54
C GLY A 312 -9.65 -31.14 -2.16
N GLY A 313 -9.05 -32.31 -1.90
CA GLY A 313 -9.26 -33.07 -0.67
C GLY A 313 -8.71 -32.40 0.59
N SER A 314 -7.44 -31.96 0.54
CA SER A 314 -6.80 -31.25 1.66
C SER A 314 -7.39 -29.85 1.85
N ARG A 315 -7.65 -29.12 0.74
CA ARG A 315 -8.25 -27.78 0.77
C ARG A 315 -9.65 -27.77 1.39
N THR A 316 -10.50 -28.73 1.03
CA THR A 316 -11.86 -28.84 1.61
C THR A 316 -11.82 -29.16 3.11
N ALA A 317 -10.91 -30.04 3.56
CA ALA A 317 -10.73 -30.33 4.97
C ALA A 317 -10.25 -29.10 5.77
N GLY A 318 -9.27 -28.35 5.23
CA GLY A 318 -8.77 -27.11 5.84
C GLY A 318 -9.85 -26.02 5.96
N LEU A 319 -10.69 -25.85 4.92
CA LEU A 319 -11.79 -24.88 4.94
C LEU A 319 -12.88 -25.25 5.95
N ILE A 320 -13.22 -26.55 6.08
CA ILE A 320 -14.15 -27.03 7.11
C ILE A 320 -13.57 -26.78 8.50
N HIS A 321 -12.28 -27.06 8.70
CA HIS A 321 -11.61 -26.79 9.97
C HIS A 321 -11.68 -25.30 10.30
N SER A 322 -11.31 -24.43 9.36
CA SER A 322 -11.40 -22.97 9.52
C SER A 322 -12.83 -22.50 9.82
N GLY A 323 -13.84 -23.04 9.14
CA GLY A 323 -15.25 -22.72 9.40
C GLY A 323 -15.67 -23.10 10.83
N ASN A 324 -15.25 -24.27 11.31
CA ASN A 324 -15.53 -24.71 12.67
C ASN A 324 -14.75 -23.88 13.71
N GLU A 325 -13.50 -23.52 13.46
CA GLU A 325 -12.74 -22.61 14.31
C GLU A 325 -13.42 -21.26 14.46
N ILE A 326 -13.95 -20.69 13.36
CA ILE A 326 -14.71 -19.42 13.39
C ILE A 326 -15.94 -19.56 14.29
N LEU A 327 -16.69 -20.66 14.16
CA LEU A 327 -17.87 -20.92 14.98
C LEU A 327 -17.52 -21.12 16.46
N GLU A 328 -16.39 -21.76 16.78
CA GLU A 328 -15.92 -21.87 18.15
C GLU A 328 -15.52 -20.49 18.71
N MET A 329 -14.75 -19.69 17.96
CA MET A 329 -14.40 -18.33 18.38
C MET A 329 -15.63 -17.44 18.61
N TYR A 330 -16.63 -17.58 17.75
CA TYR A 330 -17.92 -16.89 17.87
C TYR A 330 -18.63 -17.23 19.20
N LYS A 331 -18.62 -18.50 19.64
CA LYS A 331 -19.26 -18.93 20.92
C LYS A 331 -18.67 -18.24 22.15
N TYR A 332 -17.36 -17.99 22.13
CA TYR A 332 -16.65 -17.38 23.25
C TYR A 332 -16.60 -15.84 23.19
N SER A 333 -17.20 -15.23 22.16
CA SER A 333 -17.21 -13.78 21.97
C SER A 333 -18.43 -13.14 22.67
N SER A 334 -18.17 -12.29 23.67
CA SER A 334 -19.22 -11.69 24.53
C SER A 334 -19.93 -10.47 23.92
N GLU A 335 -19.38 -9.84 22.88
CA GLU A 335 -19.86 -8.57 22.30
C GLU A 335 -20.28 -8.70 20.83
N ILE A 336 -21.35 -9.45 20.55
CA ILE A 336 -21.86 -9.61 19.17
C ILE A 336 -23.27 -9.02 19.05
N SER A 337 -23.50 -8.23 17.99
CA SER A 337 -24.81 -7.65 17.67
C SER A 337 -25.81 -8.75 17.27
N LEU A 338 -27.11 -8.55 17.53
CA LEU A 338 -28.15 -9.53 17.17
C LEU A 338 -28.16 -9.84 15.67
N GLN A 339 -27.97 -8.81 14.83
CA GLN A 339 -27.90 -8.96 13.38
C GLN A 339 -26.75 -9.87 12.94
N GLU A 340 -25.56 -9.71 13.55
CA GLU A 340 -24.42 -10.57 13.25
C GLU A 340 -24.69 -12.03 13.67
N ARG A 341 -25.46 -12.25 14.75
CA ARG A 341 -25.86 -13.61 15.15
C ARG A 341 -26.75 -14.29 14.10
N GLU A 342 -27.72 -13.56 13.57
CA GLU A 342 -28.62 -14.08 12.52
C GLU A 342 -27.82 -14.45 11.27
N HIS A 343 -26.95 -13.55 10.80
CA HIS A 343 -26.09 -13.81 9.65
C HIS A 343 -25.10 -14.96 9.87
N VAL A 344 -24.54 -15.11 11.08
CA VAL A 344 -23.69 -16.27 11.41
C VAL A 344 -24.48 -17.58 11.36
N LEU A 345 -25.71 -17.61 11.84
CA LEU A 345 -26.57 -18.80 11.77
C LEU A 345 -26.93 -19.17 10.33
N GLU A 346 -27.21 -18.17 9.48
CA GLU A 346 -27.43 -18.36 8.04
C GLU A 346 -26.18 -18.98 7.39
N GLN A 347 -25.00 -18.38 7.60
CA GLN A 347 -23.76 -18.88 7.01
C GLN A 347 -23.32 -20.24 7.59
N GLN A 348 -23.61 -20.51 8.86
CA GLN A 348 -23.42 -21.83 9.46
C GLN A 348 -24.30 -22.88 8.76
N THR A 349 -25.54 -22.55 8.46
CA THR A 349 -26.45 -23.45 7.74
C THR A 349 -25.89 -23.79 6.36
N VAL A 350 -25.39 -22.79 5.64
CA VAL A 350 -24.73 -22.97 4.34
C VAL A 350 -23.49 -23.86 4.46
N LEU A 351 -22.66 -23.65 5.50
CA LEU A 351 -21.48 -24.50 5.75
C LEU A 351 -21.88 -25.97 5.94
N ARG A 352 -22.90 -26.26 6.75
CA ARG A 352 -23.38 -27.63 6.97
C ARG A 352 -23.97 -28.25 5.70
N GLN A 353 -24.67 -27.47 4.89
CA GLN A 353 -25.19 -27.94 3.60
C GLN A 353 -24.05 -28.29 2.63
N LEU A 354 -23.00 -27.48 2.57
CA LEU A 354 -21.80 -27.76 1.77
C LEU A 354 -21.02 -28.98 2.29
N GLU A 355 -20.93 -29.18 3.61
CA GLU A 355 -20.34 -30.37 4.22
C GLU A 355 -21.05 -31.66 3.79
N VAL A 356 -22.39 -31.65 3.77
CA VAL A 356 -23.18 -32.81 3.31
C VAL A 356 -22.96 -33.08 1.82
N ILE A 357 -22.92 -32.02 0.98
CA ILE A 357 -22.60 -32.17 -0.44
C ILE A 357 -21.21 -32.80 -0.61
N LEU A 358 -20.20 -32.27 0.09
CA LEU A 358 -18.84 -32.82 0.05
C LEU A 358 -18.80 -34.30 0.47
N PHE A 359 -19.57 -34.67 1.50
CA PHE A 359 -19.65 -36.05 1.97
C PHE A 359 -20.18 -36.99 0.88
N ILE A 360 -21.24 -36.59 0.16
CA ILE A 360 -21.78 -37.35 -0.99
C ILE A 360 -20.72 -37.51 -2.08
N HIS A 361 -19.99 -36.45 -2.42
CA HIS A 361 -18.89 -36.50 -3.40
C HIS A 361 -17.79 -37.48 -2.97
N LYS A 362 -17.44 -37.54 -1.68
CA LYS A 362 -16.43 -38.47 -1.15
C LYS A 362 -16.92 -39.93 -1.24
N LEU A 363 -18.14 -40.22 -0.78
CA LEU A 363 -18.73 -41.56 -0.86
C LEU A 363 -18.78 -42.09 -2.30
N ALA A 364 -19.20 -41.25 -3.25
CA ALA A 364 -19.24 -41.62 -4.67
C ALA A 364 -17.85 -41.94 -5.23
N ARG A 365 -16.81 -41.19 -4.82
CA ARG A 365 -15.42 -41.45 -5.25
C ARG A 365 -14.80 -42.69 -4.61
N GLU A 366 -15.19 -43.03 -3.39
CA GLU A 366 -14.75 -44.23 -2.69
C GLU A 366 -15.44 -45.51 -3.21
N GLY A 367 -16.40 -45.39 -4.14
CA GLY A 367 -17.15 -46.50 -4.71
C GLY A 367 -18.40 -46.89 -3.92
N ASN A 368 -18.70 -46.20 -2.81
CA ASN A 368 -19.89 -46.42 -1.99
C ASN A 368 -21.11 -45.70 -2.57
N GLN A 369 -21.51 -46.12 -3.77
CA GLN A 369 -22.57 -45.47 -4.56
C GLN A 369 -23.96 -45.57 -3.91
N LEU A 370 -24.26 -46.71 -3.26
CA LEU A 370 -25.54 -46.90 -2.56
C LEU A 370 -25.70 -45.92 -1.39
N ASP A 371 -24.64 -45.71 -0.62
CA ASP A 371 -24.69 -44.80 0.54
C ASP A 371 -24.68 -43.35 0.10
N ALA A 372 -23.98 -43.01 -0.99
CA ALA A 372 -24.08 -41.69 -1.62
C ALA A 372 -25.53 -41.37 -2.04
N LEU A 373 -26.25 -42.31 -2.65
CA LEU A 373 -27.66 -42.14 -3.03
C LEU A 373 -28.59 -42.00 -1.83
N LYS A 374 -28.39 -42.76 -0.76
CA LYS A 374 -29.15 -42.59 0.49
C LYS A 374 -28.99 -41.18 1.05
N GLU A 375 -27.77 -40.65 1.07
CA GLU A 375 -27.52 -39.30 1.55
C GLU A 375 -28.14 -38.22 0.65
N VAL A 376 -28.17 -38.42 -0.67
CA VAL A 376 -28.90 -37.53 -1.60
C VAL A 376 -30.39 -37.44 -1.26
N THR A 377 -31.03 -38.55 -0.88
CA THR A 377 -32.46 -38.54 -0.50
C THR A 377 -32.74 -37.87 0.84
N LYS A 378 -31.71 -37.68 1.69
CA LYS A 378 -31.85 -37.02 3.01
C LYS A 378 -31.66 -35.50 2.95
N LEU A 379 -31.33 -34.94 1.79
CA LEU A 379 -31.11 -33.50 1.64
C LEU A 379 -32.42 -32.74 1.91
N SER A 380 -32.49 -32.04 3.03
CA SER A 380 -33.67 -31.24 3.40
C SER A 380 -33.87 -30.01 2.51
N PHE A 381 -32.82 -29.57 1.82
CA PHE A 381 -32.80 -28.37 0.99
C PHE A 381 -32.99 -28.65 -0.52
N LEU A 382 -33.07 -29.93 -0.93
CA LEU A 382 -33.45 -30.32 -2.29
C LEU A 382 -34.59 -31.34 -2.23
N PRO A 383 -35.68 -31.18 -3.00
CA PRO A 383 -36.83 -32.09 -2.96
C PRO A 383 -36.55 -33.40 -3.72
N LEU A 384 -35.50 -34.12 -3.34
CA LEU A 384 -35.04 -35.35 -4.01
C LEU A 384 -35.52 -36.63 -3.31
N ASP A 385 -36.18 -36.53 -2.15
CA ASP A 385 -36.74 -37.71 -1.48
C ASP A 385 -37.83 -38.37 -2.35
N PRO A 386 -37.65 -39.62 -2.84
CA PRO A 386 -38.63 -40.31 -3.67
C PRO A 386 -39.98 -40.55 -2.98
N ARG A 387 -40.05 -40.46 -1.65
CA ARG A 387 -41.28 -40.68 -0.85
C ARG A 387 -42.03 -39.39 -0.51
N ALA A 388 -41.39 -38.23 -0.65
CA ALA A 388 -42.01 -36.94 -0.42
C ALA A 388 -42.92 -36.54 -1.61
N PRO A 389 -44.02 -35.80 -1.40
CA PRO A 389 -44.83 -35.27 -2.51
C PRO A 389 -44.00 -34.30 -3.37
N ASP A 390 -44.37 -34.17 -4.65
CA ASP A 390 -43.75 -33.20 -5.55
C ASP A 390 -44.12 -31.77 -5.13
N VAL A 391 -43.23 -31.12 -4.38
CA VAL A 391 -43.37 -29.71 -4.03
C VAL A 391 -42.80 -28.89 -5.18
N THR A 392 -43.65 -28.14 -5.86
CA THR A 392 -43.32 -27.28 -7.03
C THR A 392 -42.68 -25.94 -6.67
N ALA A 393 -42.23 -25.76 -5.44
CA ALA A 393 -41.80 -24.45 -4.96
C ALA A 393 -40.41 -24.08 -5.50
N ASP A 394 -40.16 -22.77 -5.58
CA ASP A 394 -38.91 -22.07 -5.92
C ASP A 394 -37.76 -22.36 -4.93
N VAL A 395 -37.60 -23.61 -4.50
CA VAL A 395 -36.61 -24.07 -3.53
C VAL A 395 -35.20 -23.70 -4.01
N PHE A 396 -34.93 -23.84 -5.32
CA PHE A 396 -33.64 -23.47 -5.90
C PHE A 396 -33.36 -21.95 -5.78
N GLN A 397 -34.38 -21.09 -5.93
CA GLN A 397 -34.23 -19.63 -5.77
C GLN A 397 -33.88 -19.24 -4.33
N ASN A 398 -34.40 -19.99 -3.37
CA ASN A 398 -34.17 -19.77 -1.94
C ASN A 398 -32.85 -20.36 -1.42
N LEU A 399 -32.12 -21.14 -2.24
CA LEU A 399 -30.80 -21.66 -1.87
C LEU A 399 -29.74 -20.55 -1.89
N SER A 400 -28.75 -20.67 -1.01
CA SER A 400 -27.56 -19.84 -1.09
C SER A 400 -26.86 -20.02 -2.46
N PRO A 401 -26.32 -18.94 -3.08
CA PRO A 401 -25.60 -19.03 -4.35
C PRO A 401 -24.40 -19.99 -4.29
N HIS A 402 -23.79 -20.14 -3.11
CA HIS A 402 -22.70 -21.11 -2.87
C HIS A 402 -23.15 -22.56 -3.02
N ILE A 403 -24.41 -22.86 -2.71
CA ILE A 403 -24.98 -24.21 -2.86
C ILE A 403 -25.46 -24.41 -4.29
N GLN A 404 -26.16 -23.42 -4.85
CA GLN A 404 -26.66 -23.46 -6.24
C GLN A 404 -25.56 -23.83 -7.24
N THR A 405 -24.34 -23.33 -7.03
CA THR A 405 -23.18 -23.63 -7.87
C THR A 405 -22.71 -25.09 -7.80
N CYS A 406 -22.94 -25.78 -6.68
CA CYS A 406 -22.59 -27.18 -6.46
C CYS A 406 -23.69 -28.17 -6.89
N VAL A 407 -24.96 -27.74 -6.90
CA VAL A 407 -26.12 -28.59 -7.25
C VAL A 407 -25.92 -29.32 -8.59
N PRO A 408 -25.40 -28.70 -9.66
CA PRO A 408 -25.16 -29.40 -10.91
C PRO A 408 -24.25 -30.62 -10.83
N ASP A 409 -23.12 -30.45 -10.16
CA ASP A 409 -22.13 -31.51 -10.03
C ASP A 409 -22.67 -32.62 -9.11
N LEU A 410 -23.44 -32.26 -8.09
CA LEU A 410 -24.15 -33.21 -7.23
C LEU A 410 -25.15 -34.06 -8.01
N LEU A 411 -26.00 -33.45 -8.84
CA LEU A 411 -27.00 -34.15 -9.64
C LEU A 411 -26.33 -35.08 -10.66
N LYS A 412 -25.24 -34.64 -11.29
CA LYS A 412 -24.47 -35.45 -12.23
C LYS A 412 -23.89 -36.70 -11.56
N ILE A 413 -23.39 -36.57 -10.33
CA ILE A 413 -22.90 -37.72 -9.55
C ILE A 413 -24.05 -38.63 -9.14
N ALA A 414 -25.18 -38.08 -8.70
CA ALA A 414 -26.35 -38.88 -8.36
C ALA A 414 -26.81 -39.72 -9.56
N LEU A 415 -26.89 -39.12 -10.75
CA LEU A 415 -27.21 -39.84 -11.99
C LEU A 415 -26.17 -40.91 -12.34
N SER A 416 -24.87 -40.60 -12.23
CA SER A 416 -23.80 -41.57 -12.45
C SER A 416 -23.85 -42.75 -11.46
N CYS A 417 -24.24 -42.51 -10.21
CA CYS A 417 -24.42 -43.57 -9.21
C CYS A 417 -25.69 -44.39 -9.47
N LEU A 418 -26.74 -43.79 -10.04
CA LEU A 418 -27.96 -44.49 -10.44
C LEU A 418 -27.74 -45.40 -11.65
N ASP A 419 -26.79 -45.09 -12.53
CA ASP A 419 -26.46 -45.92 -13.70
C ASP A 419 -25.72 -47.21 -13.32
N THR A 420 -25.05 -47.22 -12.18
CA THR A 420 -24.19 -48.32 -11.74
C THR A 420 -24.86 -49.25 -10.74
N VAL A 421 -25.94 -48.82 -10.08
CA VAL A 421 -26.65 -49.59 -9.05
C VAL A 421 -27.95 -50.19 -9.62
N THR A 422 -28.22 -51.46 -9.32
CA THR A 422 -29.44 -52.15 -9.74
C THR A 422 -30.66 -51.73 -8.91
N ASP A 423 -31.75 -51.32 -9.57
CA ASP A 423 -33.01 -50.94 -8.92
C ASP A 423 -33.81 -52.17 -8.48
N THR A 424 -33.94 -52.36 -7.17
CA THR A 424 -34.65 -53.51 -6.59
C THR A 424 -36.08 -53.19 -6.14
N ASP A 425 -36.39 -51.92 -5.86
CA ASP A 425 -37.64 -51.50 -5.21
C ASP A 425 -38.38 -50.35 -5.93
N GLY A 426 -37.87 -49.89 -7.07
CA GLY A 426 -38.44 -48.79 -7.86
C GLY A 426 -38.11 -47.40 -7.30
N SER A 427 -37.40 -47.32 -6.17
CA SER A 427 -37.04 -46.05 -5.53
C SER A 427 -36.02 -45.27 -6.36
N PHE A 428 -35.10 -45.95 -7.03
CA PHE A 428 -34.10 -45.34 -7.92
C PHE A 428 -34.74 -44.78 -9.19
N ARG A 429 -35.72 -45.50 -9.76
CA ARG A 429 -36.54 -44.95 -10.86
C ARG A 429 -37.32 -43.70 -10.43
N ALA A 430 -37.91 -43.70 -9.24
CA ALA A 430 -38.61 -42.53 -8.70
C ALA A 430 -37.66 -41.34 -8.49
N LEU A 431 -36.47 -41.59 -7.93
CA LEU A 431 -35.43 -40.57 -7.76
C LEU A 431 -34.98 -39.99 -9.11
N ARG A 432 -34.81 -40.83 -10.14
CA ARG A 432 -34.45 -40.40 -11.50
C ARG A 432 -35.50 -39.47 -12.11
N ILE A 433 -36.78 -39.79 -11.93
CA ILE A 433 -37.90 -38.95 -12.37
C ILE A 433 -37.90 -37.61 -11.61
N LYS A 434 -37.64 -37.62 -10.30
CA LYS A 434 -37.54 -36.39 -9.51
C LYS A 434 -36.38 -35.50 -9.94
N ILE A 435 -35.21 -36.07 -10.21
CA ILE A 435 -34.06 -35.32 -10.74
C ILE A 435 -34.43 -34.70 -12.11
N ALA A 436 -35.07 -35.46 -13.00
CA ALA A 436 -35.48 -34.97 -14.31
C ALA A 436 -36.51 -33.83 -14.20
N ASN A 437 -37.53 -33.97 -13.33
CA ASN A 437 -38.52 -32.92 -13.07
C ASN A 437 -37.89 -31.68 -12.44
N PHE A 438 -36.96 -31.86 -11.49
CA PHE A 438 -36.23 -30.77 -10.86
C PHE A 438 -35.39 -29.98 -11.89
N VAL A 439 -34.67 -30.68 -12.76
CA VAL A 439 -33.92 -30.03 -13.85
C VAL A 439 -34.87 -29.29 -14.78
N ALA A 440 -35.93 -29.96 -15.27
CA ALA A 440 -36.90 -29.40 -16.21
C ALA A 440 -37.55 -28.10 -15.69
N ASN A 441 -37.93 -28.06 -14.42
CA ASN A 441 -38.55 -26.89 -13.79
C ASN A 441 -37.59 -25.70 -13.61
N ASN A 442 -36.27 -25.93 -13.66
CA ASN A 442 -35.27 -24.89 -13.46
C ASN A 442 -34.48 -24.54 -14.74
N LEU A 443 -34.72 -25.20 -15.89
CA LEU A 443 -33.99 -25.01 -17.16
C LEU A 443 -33.99 -23.57 -17.71
N ALA A 444 -35.00 -22.75 -17.39
CA ALA A 444 -35.13 -21.37 -17.86
C ALA A 444 -34.21 -20.37 -17.13
N GLN A 445 -33.62 -20.77 -16.00
CA GLN A 445 -32.63 -19.97 -15.29
C GLN A 445 -31.25 -20.28 -15.87
N ASN A 446 -30.33 -19.32 -15.87
CA ASN A 446 -28.95 -19.52 -16.29
C ASN A 446 -28.27 -20.58 -15.40
N TRP A 447 -28.51 -21.86 -15.67
CA TRP A 447 -27.60 -22.91 -15.26
C TRP A 447 -26.23 -22.45 -15.78
N PRO A 448 -25.17 -22.43 -14.96
CA PRO A 448 -23.84 -22.24 -15.52
C PRO A 448 -23.73 -23.24 -16.67
N LEU A 449 -23.25 -22.82 -17.86
CA LEU A 449 -23.16 -23.50 -19.17
C LEU A 449 -22.57 -24.95 -19.13
N ARG A 450 -23.03 -25.78 -18.21
CA ARG A 450 -22.37 -26.96 -17.62
C ARG A 450 -23.33 -28.16 -17.54
N PHE A 451 -24.55 -28.02 -18.05
CA PHE A 451 -25.57 -29.08 -18.10
C PHE A 451 -25.87 -29.62 -19.50
N VAL A 452 -25.33 -29.00 -20.55
CA VAL A 452 -25.43 -29.50 -21.93
C VAL A 452 -24.26 -30.42 -22.23
#